data_AF-A0AAJ2AK79-F1
#
_entry.id   AF-A0AAJ2AK79-F1
#
_cell.length_a   1.000
_cell.length_b   1.000
_cell.length_c   1.000
_cell.angle_alpha   90.00
_cell.angle_beta   90.00
_cell.angle_gamma   90.00
#
_symmetry.space_group_name_H-M   'P 1'
#
loop_
_entity.id
_entity.type
_entity.pdbx_description
1 polymer ?
#
loop_
_entity_poly.entity_id
_entity_poly.type
_entity_poly.pdbx_seq_one_letter_code
_entity_poly.pdbx_strand_id
1 'polypeptide(L)' 'MTPTPGTSEDDFQIYASYRGSSASGFFGTLKVVRKTDGKLLFPFDGADSIGPFPSKAAAVAAALDRGDELVKADLARPEL' A
#
# COMPACT_ATOMS: atom_id res chain seq x y z
N MET A 1 -10.47 18.02 10.04
CA MET A 1 -9.53 18.29 8.93
C MET A 1 -10.33 18.16 7.65
N THR A 2 -10.17 19.10 6.72
CA THR A 2 -10.83 19.02 5.41
C THR A 2 -10.08 17.99 4.56
N PRO A 3 -10.76 17.00 3.96
CA PRO A 3 -10.10 16.04 3.07
C PRO A 3 -9.42 16.81 1.93
N THR A 4 -8.14 16.54 1.72
CA THR A 4 -7.30 17.25 0.75
C THR A 4 -6.66 16.21 -0.16
N PRO A 5 -6.97 16.18 -1.47
CA PRO A 5 -6.43 15.19 -2.39
C PRO A 5 -4.93 15.40 -2.58
N GLY A 6 -4.22 14.32 -2.92
CA GLY A 6 -2.84 14.40 -3.41
C GLY A 6 -2.82 14.92 -4.84
N THR A 7 -1.71 15.55 -5.22
CA THR A 7 -1.48 16.11 -6.56
C THR A 7 -0.30 15.45 -7.28
N SER A 8 0.63 14.86 -6.54
CA SER A 8 1.73 14.05 -7.07
C SER A 8 2.01 12.84 -6.19
N GLU A 9 2.81 11.90 -6.67
CA GLU A 9 3.25 10.72 -5.91
C GLU A 9 3.98 11.10 -4.62
N ASP A 10 4.67 12.26 -4.61
CA ASP A 10 5.31 12.82 -3.42
C ASP A 10 4.31 13.20 -2.32
N ASP A 11 3.02 13.30 -2.60
CA ASP A 11 2.00 13.53 -1.57
C ASP A 11 1.63 12.24 -0.81
N PHE A 12 2.24 11.11 -1.15
CA PHE A 12 1.96 9.82 -0.55
C PHE A 12 3.18 9.24 0.13
N GLN A 13 2.95 8.30 1.03
CA GLN A 13 3.98 7.51 1.67
C GLN A 13 3.60 6.04 1.64
N ILE A 14 4.43 5.25 0.95
CA ILE A 14 4.30 3.81 0.83
C ILE A 14 5.30 3.15 1.79
N TYR A 15 4.79 2.32 2.68
CA TYR A 15 5.59 1.40 3.48
C TYR A 15 5.29 -0.01 3.02
N ALA A 16 6.25 -0.61 2.32
CA ALA A 16 6.18 -2.01 1.92
C ALA A 16 7.18 -2.84 2.73
N SER A 17 6.71 -3.98 3.22
CA SER A 17 7.53 -4.96 3.93
C SER A 17 6.94 -6.35 3.69
N TYR A 18 7.39 -7.34 4.44
CA TYR A 18 6.87 -8.68 4.40
C TYR A 18 6.69 -9.24 5.81
N ARG A 19 5.83 -10.25 5.93
CA ARG A 19 5.70 -11.13 7.09
C ARG A 19 5.72 -12.59 6.63
N GLY A 20 5.82 -13.51 7.58
CA GLY A 20 5.83 -14.95 7.31
C GLY A 20 7.23 -15.54 7.16
N SER A 21 7.29 -16.81 6.82
CA SER A 21 8.52 -17.61 6.78
C SER A 21 8.49 -18.61 5.62
N SER A 22 9.60 -19.32 5.40
CA SER A 22 9.66 -20.37 4.39
C SER A 22 8.67 -21.52 4.64
N ALA A 23 8.22 -21.74 5.88
CA ALA A 23 7.26 -22.77 6.23
C ALA A 23 5.80 -22.34 6.01
N SER A 24 5.48 -21.06 6.22
CA SER A 24 4.11 -20.52 6.11
C SER A 24 3.86 -19.72 4.82
N GLY A 25 4.89 -19.49 4.01
CA GLY A 25 4.87 -18.55 2.89
C GLY A 25 5.16 -17.12 3.33
N PHE A 26 5.61 -16.28 2.39
CA PHE A 26 5.84 -14.85 2.63
C PHE A 26 4.63 -14.05 2.17
N PHE A 27 4.17 -13.12 2.99
CA PHE A 27 3.08 -12.21 2.66
C PHE A 27 3.59 -10.78 2.68
N GLY A 28 3.29 -10.01 1.64
CA GLY A 28 3.55 -8.58 1.60
C GLY A 28 2.73 -7.88 2.68
N THR A 29 3.35 -6.92 3.36
CA THR A 29 2.65 -5.97 4.23
C THR A 29 2.79 -4.60 3.60
N LEU A 30 1.68 -3.88 3.54
CA LEU A 30 1.60 -2.59 2.87
C LEU A 30 0.89 -1.60 3.78
N LYS A 31 1.40 -0.38 3.84
CA LYS A 31 0.72 0.79 4.38
C LYS A 31 0.89 1.95 3.41
N VAL A 32 -0.21 2.56 2.98
CA VAL A 32 -0.20 3.74 2.11
C VAL A 32 -0.92 4.88 2.82
N VAL A 33 -0.23 6.01 2.97
CA VAL A 33 -0.77 7.22 3.61
C VAL A 33 -0.70 8.38 2.63
N ARG A 34 -1.80 9.10 2.47
CA ARG A 34 -1.83 10.40 1.81
C ARG A 34 -1.46 11.48 2.83
N LYS A 35 -0.39 12.22 2.58
CA LYS A 35 0.22 13.17 3.53
C LYS A 35 -0.52 14.49 3.61
N THR A 36 -1.24 14.88 2.56
CA THR A 36 -1.98 16.15 2.48
C THR A 36 -3.06 16.28 3.55
N ASP A 37 -3.70 15.17 3.91
CA ASP A 37 -4.73 15.12 4.95
C ASP A 37 -4.53 13.99 5.98
N GLY A 38 -3.42 13.26 5.88
CA GLY A 38 -3.07 12.15 6.77
C GLY A 38 -3.94 10.90 6.55
N LYS A 39 -4.70 10.81 5.46
CA LYS A 39 -5.59 9.68 5.20
C LYS A 39 -4.82 8.38 4.99
N LEU A 40 -5.23 7.34 5.70
CA LEU A 40 -4.76 5.97 5.47
C LEU A 40 -5.55 5.38 4.30
N LEU A 41 -4.87 5.17 3.16
CA LEU A 41 -5.47 4.55 1.97
C LEU A 41 -5.40 3.03 2.03
N PHE A 42 -4.37 2.48 2.67
CA PHE A 42 -4.21 1.04 2.87
C PHE A 42 -3.44 0.75 4.15
N PRO A 43 -3.79 -0.29 4.92
CA PRO A 43 -4.93 -1.18 4.71
C PRO A 43 -6.26 -0.50 5.05
N PHE A 44 -7.33 -0.93 4.37
CA PHE A 44 -8.71 -0.62 4.71
C PHE A 44 -9.42 -1.89 5.20
N ASP A 45 -10.59 -1.74 5.79
CA ASP A 45 -11.36 -2.87 6.31
C ASP A 45 -11.78 -3.82 5.17
N GLY A 46 -11.42 -5.10 5.28
CA GLY A 46 -11.63 -6.09 4.22
C GLY A 46 -10.56 -6.14 3.13
N ALA A 47 -9.44 -5.41 3.27
CA ALA A 47 -8.33 -5.53 2.34
C ALA A 47 -7.71 -6.93 2.31
N ASP A 48 -7.58 -7.50 1.11
CA ASP A 48 -6.97 -8.81 0.90
C ASP A 48 -5.49 -8.86 1.32
N SER A 49 -5.04 -10.06 1.67
CA SER A 49 -3.62 -10.31 1.91
C SER A 49 -2.84 -10.33 0.60
N ILE A 50 -1.65 -9.72 0.60
CA ILE A 50 -0.73 -9.74 -0.54
C ILE A 50 0.13 -11.00 -0.45
N GLY A 51 -0.28 -12.10 -1.09
CA GLY A 51 0.45 -13.37 -1.11
C GLY A 51 -0.44 -14.60 -0.86
N PRO A 52 0.15 -15.79 -0.60
CA PRO A 52 1.57 -16.03 -0.28
C PRO A 52 2.51 -15.99 -1.50
N PHE A 53 3.78 -15.66 -1.24
CA PHE A 53 4.90 -15.65 -2.20
C PHE A 53 6.02 -16.60 -1.77
N PRO A 54 6.83 -17.10 -2.74
CA PRO A 54 7.92 -18.03 -2.46
C PRO A 54 9.16 -17.37 -1.82
N SER A 55 9.28 -16.03 -1.88
CA SER A 55 10.42 -15.31 -1.33
C SER A 55 10.03 -13.97 -0.69
N LYS A 56 10.86 -13.52 0.25
CA LYS A 56 10.75 -12.20 0.90
C LYS A 56 10.74 -11.07 -0.12
N ALA A 57 11.67 -11.13 -1.09
CA ALA A 57 11.80 -10.12 -2.13
C ALA A 57 10.53 -10.05 -3.00
N ALA A 58 9.95 -11.19 -3.37
CA ALA A 58 8.70 -11.22 -4.13
C ALA A 58 7.52 -10.63 -3.34
N ALA A 59 7.44 -10.92 -2.03
CA ALA A 59 6.42 -10.34 -1.16
C ALA A 59 6.54 -8.81 -1.03
N VAL A 60 7.75 -8.28 -0.87
CA VAL A 60 7.99 -6.83 -0.80
C VAL A 60 7.71 -6.18 -2.15
N ALA A 61 8.17 -6.77 -3.26
CA ALA A 61 7.92 -6.25 -4.60
C ALA A 61 6.42 -6.15 -4.89
N ALA A 62 5.65 -7.21 -4.61
CA ALA A 62 4.20 -7.18 -4.77
C ALA A 62 3.51 -6.15 -3.87
N ALA A 63 4.01 -5.92 -2.66
CA ALA A 63 3.51 -4.85 -1.79
C ALA A 63 3.83 -3.46 -2.34
N LEU A 64 5.02 -3.24 -2.91
CA LEU A 64 5.39 -1.99 -3.57
C LEU A 64 4.51 -1.72 -4.79
N ASP A 65 4.37 -2.70 -5.69
CA ASP A 65 3.53 -2.59 -6.89
C ASP A 65 2.09 -2.26 -6.51
N ARG A 66 1.54 -2.94 -5.49
CA ARG A 66 0.19 -2.65 -5.01
C ARG A 66 0.06 -1.25 -4.41
N GLY A 67 1.11 -0.75 -3.74
CA GLY A 67 1.16 0.61 -3.20
C GLY A 67 1.16 1.67 -4.30
N ASP A 68 1.95 1.46 -5.35
CA ASP A 68 2.03 2.33 -6.52
C ASP A 68 0.68 2.41 -7.25
N GLU A 69 0.03 1.26 -7.47
CA GLU A 69 -1.32 1.20 -8.06
C GLU A 69 -2.35 1.98 -7.24
N LEU A 70 -2.27 1.93 -5.90
CA LEU A 70 -3.16 2.69 -5.02
C LEU A 70 -2.91 4.20 -5.11
N VAL A 71 -1.65 4.63 -5.17
CA VAL A 71 -1.30 6.05 -5.35
C VAL A 71 -1.81 6.57 -6.69
N LYS A 72 -1.57 5.83 -7.77
CA LYS A 72 -2.08 6.18 -9.11
C LYS A 72 -3.60 6.23 -9.14
N ALA A 73 -4.28 5.29 -8.47
CA ALA A 73 -5.72 5.27 -8.38
C ALA A 73 -6.27 6.49 -7.61
N ASP A 74 -5.70 6.85 -6.45
CA ASP A 74 -6.13 8.03 -5.69
C ASP A 74 -5.80 9.32 -6.44
N LEU A 75 -4.67 9.43 -7.14
CA LEU A 75 -4.36 10.58 -7.99
C LEU A 75 -5.37 10.74 -9.13
N ALA A 76 -5.79 9.64 -9.76
CA ALA A 76 -6.75 9.67 -10.86
C ALA A 76 -8.19 9.94 -10.39
N ARG A 77 -8.55 9.41 -9.21
CA ARG A 77 -9.88 9.54 -8.60
C ARG A 77 -9.74 9.65 -7.08
N PRO A 78 -9.47 10.85 -6.56
CA PRO A 78 -9.20 11.02 -5.14
C PRO A 78 -10.40 10.65 -4.27
N GLU A 79 -10.14 9.89 -3.20
CA GLU A 79 -11.17 9.63 -2.21
C GLU A 79 -11.27 10.81 -1.23
N LEU A 80 -12.34 11.61 -1.35
CA LEU A 80 -12.63 12.79 -0.53
C LEU A 80 -13.84 12.59 0.38
#